data_AF-A0A933ZM63-F1
#
_entry.id   AF-A0A933ZM63-F1
#
_cell.length_a   1.000
_cell.length_b   1.000
_cell.length_c   1.000
_cell.angle_alpha   90.00
_cell.angle_beta   90.00
_cell.angle_gamma   90.00
#
_symmetry.space_group_name_H-M   'P 1'
#
loop_
_entity.id
_entity.type
_entity.pdbx_description
1 polymer ?
#
loop_
_entity_poly.entity_id
_entity_poly.type
_entity_poly.pdbx_seq_one_letter_code
_entity_poly.pdbx_strand_id
1 'polypeptide(L)'
;MRRALAAAALVAAVAAGSLPWWADAAPKPPKPPPSYVPGPIAISRIRFEVRQGRVMVTTDLTFPSGRDVREDLDVHVAYGGPGMPIALDAQLLSTPKGYLVAPVDLAGDKLSTVASKRSPSHAAFSVGRAEMAGVLVHMPAALVTERLAATGQATLRLREIRDLPAPLSDGTREVLARLGAFKGRPLVLGLLELTSDEPIARTEARFCGIEARPSRLFVAASAPGRGGVAPPLADRSANDDLCLKFGPAQTQPAASASARR
;
A
#
# COMPACT_ATOMS: atom_id res chain seq x y z
N MET A 1 69.66 -40.70 18.07
CA MET A 1 69.47 -41.23 16.70
C MET A 1 68.23 -40.56 16.11
N ARG A 2 68.36 -39.48 15.33
CA ARG A 2 68.32 -39.47 13.84
C ARG A 2 67.13 -40.23 13.25
N ARG A 3 66.10 -39.52 12.77
CA ARG A 3 65.85 -39.25 11.33
C ARG A 3 64.57 -38.44 11.12
N ALA A 4 64.71 -37.44 10.24
CA ALA A 4 63.64 -36.63 9.64
C ALA A 4 62.87 -37.43 8.57
N LEU A 5 61.68 -36.95 8.18
CA LEU A 5 61.30 -36.77 6.78
C LEU A 5 59.98 -35.99 6.68
N ALA A 6 59.98 -35.06 5.72
CA ALA A 6 58.96 -34.08 5.40
C ALA A 6 57.81 -34.70 4.60
N ALA A 7 56.63 -34.09 4.69
CA ALA A 7 55.59 -34.18 3.66
C ALA A 7 54.94 -32.80 3.50
N ALA A 8 55.36 -32.10 2.45
CA ALA A 8 54.74 -30.90 1.95
C ALA A 8 53.38 -31.25 1.34
N ALA A 9 52.29 -30.71 1.90
CA ALA A 9 50.97 -30.78 1.29
C ALA A 9 50.71 -29.48 0.53
N LEU A 10 50.50 -29.61 -0.79
CA LEU A 10 50.11 -28.58 -1.73
C LEU A 10 48.93 -27.75 -1.21
N VAL A 11 49.14 -26.44 -1.07
CA VAL A 11 48.06 -25.46 -1.01
C VAL A 11 47.70 -25.10 -2.46
N ALA A 12 46.73 -25.79 -3.04
CA ALA A 12 46.13 -25.37 -4.31
C ALA A 12 45.15 -24.23 -4.02
N ALA A 13 45.58 -22.99 -4.29
CA ALA A 13 44.76 -21.81 -4.21
C ALA A 13 43.63 -21.90 -5.25
N VAL A 14 42.39 -22.07 -4.78
CA VAL A 14 41.19 -21.84 -5.59
C VAL A 14 41.06 -20.33 -5.79
N ALA A 15 41.74 -19.79 -6.81
CA ALA A 15 41.45 -18.48 -7.35
C ALA A 15 40.13 -18.56 -8.14
N ALA A 16 39.01 -18.73 -7.42
CA ALA A 16 37.70 -18.46 -7.98
C ALA A 16 37.63 -16.95 -8.22
N GLY A 17 37.86 -16.56 -9.48
CA GLY A 17 37.80 -15.18 -9.92
C GLY A 17 36.49 -14.54 -9.46
N SER A 18 36.59 -13.69 -8.46
CA SER A 18 35.57 -12.73 -8.10
C SER A 18 35.36 -11.83 -9.31
N LEU A 19 34.42 -12.22 -10.18
CA LEU A 19 33.86 -11.31 -11.15
C LEU A 19 33.45 -10.07 -10.37
N PRO A 20 33.96 -8.90 -10.76
CA PRO A 20 33.81 -7.76 -9.92
C PRO A 20 32.33 -7.36 -9.92
N TRP A 21 31.80 -7.09 -8.74
CA TRP A 21 30.39 -6.83 -8.44
C TRP A 21 29.76 -5.67 -9.25
N TRP A 22 30.59 -4.89 -9.93
CA TRP A 22 30.23 -3.80 -10.85
C TRP A 22 30.14 -4.23 -12.33
N ALA A 23 30.17 -5.54 -12.65
CA ALA A 23 29.88 -6.00 -13.99
C ALA A 23 28.39 -5.71 -14.27
N ASP A 24 28.12 -4.46 -14.63
CA ASP A 24 26.81 -3.91 -14.93
C ASP A 24 26.15 -4.84 -15.94
N ALA A 25 25.20 -5.63 -15.45
CA ALA A 25 24.36 -6.43 -16.30
C ALA A 25 23.78 -5.48 -17.36
N ALA A 26 24.06 -5.77 -18.63
CA ALA A 26 23.62 -4.95 -19.73
C ALA A 26 22.13 -4.61 -19.55
N PRO A 27 21.72 -3.34 -19.80
CA PRO A 27 20.37 -2.91 -19.54
C PRO A 27 19.39 -3.83 -20.27
N LYS A 28 18.55 -4.55 -19.51
CA LYS A 28 17.53 -5.42 -20.09
C LYS A 28 16.61 -4.55 -20.95
N PRO A 29 16.22 -5.02 -22.15
CA PRO A 29 15.30 -4.27 -23.00
C PRO A 29 14.01 -3.96 -22.23
N PRO A 30 13.41 -2.77 -22.44
CA PRO A 30 12.20 -2.39 -21.73
C PRO A 30 11.09 -3.39 -22.04
N LYS A 31 10.50 -3.98 -20.98
CA LYS A 31 9.31 -4.85 -21.10
C LYS A 31 8.16 -4.04 -21.72
N PRO A 32 7.40 -4.58 -22.68
CA PRO A 32 6.18 -3.93 -23.17
C PRO A 32 5.11 -3.86 -22.06
N PRO A 33 4.16 -2.92 -22.14
CA PRO A 33 3.00 -2.92 -21.24
C PRO A 33 2.16 -4.18 -21.42
N PRO A 34 1.48 -4.65 -20.36
CA PRO A 34 0.64 -5.83 -20.45
C PRO A 34 -0.49 -5.60 -21.45
N SER A 35 -0.76 -6.60 -22.28
CA SER A 35 -1.83 -6.54 -23.29
C SER A 35 -3.21 -6.53 -22.63
N TYR A 36 -3.32 -7.13 -21.45
CA TYR A 36 -4.55 -7.26 -20.68
C TYR A 36 -4.32 -7.02 -19.19
N VAL A 37 -5.22 -6.25 -18.58
CA VAL A 37 -5.31 -6.06 -17.13
C VAL A 37 -6.76 -6.33 -16.74
N PRO A 38 -7.04 -7.22 -15.76
CA PRO A 38 -8.39 -7.47 -15.27
C PRO A 38 -9.05 -6.18 -14.78
N GLY A 39 -10.33 -5.98 -15.10
CA GLY A 39 -11.07 -4.81 -14.68
C GLY A 39 -12.58 -5.04 -14.63
N PRO A 40 -13.32 -4.20 -13.87
CA PRO A 40 -12.84 -3.02 -13.13
C PRO A 40 -12.10 -3.37 -11.84
N ILE A 41 -10.91 -2.78 -11.63
CA ILE A 41 -10.18 -2.86 -10.36
C ILE A 41 -10.81 -1.88 -9.37
N ALA A 42 -11.01 -2.31 -8.13
CA ALA A 42 -11.54 -1.44 -7.06
C ALA A 42 -10.65 -1.48 -5.82
N ILE A 43 -10.51 -0.35 -5.14
CA ILE A 43 -9.96 -0.28 -3.78
C ILE A 43 -11.08 -0.69 -2.83
N SER A 44 -11.19 -1.99 -2.58
CA SER A 44 -12.26 -2.58 -1.77
C SER A 44 -12.21 -2.13 -0.30
N ARG A 45 -11.03 -1.90 0.25
CA ARG A 45 -10.83 -1.37 1.61
C ARG A 45 -9.55 -0.55 1.73
N ILE A 46 -9.63 0.52 2.52
CA ILE A 46 -8.48 1.17 3.14
C ILE A 46 -8.69 1.14 4.66
N ARG A 47 -7.73 0.57 5.38
CA ARG A 47 -7.78 0.45 6.83
C ARG A 47 -6.55 1.11 7.44
N PHE A 48 -6.80 1.97 8.42
CA PHE A 48 -5.76 2.63 9.21
C PHE A 48 -5.74 1.98 10.60
N GLU A 49 -4.58 1.47 11.00
CA GLU A 49 -4.36 0.91 12.34
C GLU A 49 -3.30 1.73 13.06
N VAL A 50 -3.71 2.49 14.07
CA VAL A 50 -2.84 3.33 14.88
C VAL A 50 -2.47 2.57 16.13
N ARG A 51 -1.18 2.29 16.32
CA ARG A 51 -0.66 1.60 17.51
C ARG A 51 0.73 2.08 17.84
N GLN A 52 1.02 2.31 19.13
CA GLN A 52 2.38 2.54 19.63
C GLN A 52 3.18 3.60 18.83
N GLY A 53 2.57 4.73 18.47
CA GLY A 53 3.25 5.78 17.70
C GLY A 53 3.57 5.41 16.24
N ARG A 54 2.89 4.40 15.71
CA ARG A 54 2.93 3.98 14.30
C ARG A 54 1.54 3.98 13.72
N VAL A 55 1.48 4.07 12.39
CA VAL A 55 0.25 3.81 11.64
C VAL A 55 0.54 2.77 10.57
N MET A 56 -0.26 1.71 10.55
CA MET A 56 -0.30 0.75 9.46
C MET A 56 -1.47 1.10 8.53
N VAL A 57 -1.17 1.34 7.25
CA VAL A 57 -2.16 1.58 6.20
C VAL A 57 -2.27 0.31 5.38
N THR A 58 -3.43 -0.32 5.40
CA THR A 58 -3.75 -1.49 4.57
C THR A 58 -4.66 -1.08 3.43
N THR A 59 -4.22 -1.32 2.19
CA THR A 59 -4.99 -1.05 0.97
C THR A 59 -5.26 -2.37 0.25
N ASP A 60 -6.55 -2.74 0.16
CA ASP A 60 -6.98 -3.96 -0.52
C ASP A 60 -7.58 -3.61 -1.88
N LEU A 61 -6.88 -4.01 -2.95
CA LEU A 61 -7.28 -3.87 -4.34
C LEU A 61 -7.89 -5.17 -4.83
N THR A 62 -9.17 -5.15 -5.21
CA THR A 62 -9.88 -6.35 -5.68
C THR A 62 -9.96 -6.37 -7.20
N PHE A 63 -9.60 -7.53 -7.75
CA PHE A 63 -9.70 -7.88 -9.17
C PHE A 63 -10.91 -8.78 -9.36
N PRO A 64 -11.87 -8.40 -10.22
CA PRO A 64 -13.02 -9.25 -10.50
C PRO A 64 -12.60 -10.45 -11.35
N SER A 65 -13.37 -11.52 -11.29
CA SER A 65 -13.32 -12.59 -12.28
C SER A 65 -13.47 -11.99 -13.68
N GLY A 66 -12.61 -12.39 -14.59
CA GLY A 66 -12.62 -11.94 -15.96
C GLY A 66 -12.01 -13.00 -16.87
N ARG A 67 -11.44 -12.56 -17.99
CA ARG A 67 -10.62 -13.45 -18.82
C ARG A 67 -9.39 -13.87 -18.04
N ASP A 68 -8.87 -15.05 -18.36
CA ASP A 68 -7.63 -15.57 -17.75
C ASP A 68 -6.50 -14.54 -17.86
N VAL A 69 -5.80 -14.32 -16.76
CA VAL A 69 -4.63 -13.44 -16.72
C VAL A 69 -3.47 -14.21 -17.33
N ARG A 70 -3.12 -13.85 -18.58
CA ARG A 70 -2.10 -14.57 -19.36
C ARG A 70 -0.68 -14.04 -19.17
N GLU A 71 -0.54 -12.86 -18.56
CA GLU A 71 0.72 -12.15 -18.45
C GLU A 71 0.93 -11.68 -17.01
N ASP A 72 2.19 -11.62 -16.57
CA ASP A 72 2.52 -11.11 -15.25
C ASP A 72 2.19 -9.63 -15.16
N LEU A 73 1.64 -9.23 -14.02
CA LEU A 73 1.25 -7.86 -13.76
C LEU A 73 2.26 -7.21 -12.82
N ASP A 74 2.71 -6.02 -13.19
CA ASP A 74 3.56 -5.21 -12.33
C ASP A 74 2.76 -4.01 -11.84
N VAL A 75 2.61 -3.85 -10.52
CA VAL A 75 1.85 -2.75 -9.91
C VAL A 75 2.84 -1.78 -9.26
N HIS A 76 2.81 -0.52 -9.68
CA HIS A 76 3.64 0.50 -9.05
C HIS A 76 2.93 1.06 -7.81
N VAL A 77 3.57 1.02 -6.65
CA VAL A 77 3.07 1.56 -5.39
C VAL A 77 3.95 2.72 -4.98
N ALA A 78 3.46 3.94 -5.15
CA ALA A 78 4.19 5.16 -4.86
C ALA A 78 4.19 5.47 -3.37
N TYR A 79 5.36 5.83 -2.84
CA TYR A 79 5.53 6.14 -1.42
C TYR A 79 5.37 7.60 -1.06
N GLY A 80 5.59 8.50 -2.02
CA GLY A 80 6.17 9.81 -1.73
C GLY A 80 5.39 10.70 -0.74
N GLY A 81 5.97 11.86 -0.42
CA GLY A 81 5.65 12.60 0.80
C GLY A 81 4.20 13.10 0.93
N PRO A 82 3.66 13.19 2.17
CA PRO A 82 4.36 13.01 3.44
C PRO A 82 4.39 11.55 3.95
N GLY A 83 5.54 11.13 4.49
CA GLY A 83 5.70 9.86 5.22
C GLY A 83 6.04 8.66 4.34
N MET A 84 7.32 8.52 3.96
CA MET A 84 7.84 7.29 3.36
C MET A 84 7.59 6.12 4.32
N PRO A 85 7.10 4.95 3.84
CA PRO A 85 6.91 3.82 4.72
C PRO A 85 8.24 3.28 5.24
N ILE A 86 8.25 2.93 6.52
CA ILE A 86 9.32 2.20 7.20
C ILE A 86 9.41 0.78 6.63
N ALA A 87 8.25 0.18 6.36
CA ALA A 87 8.14 -1.14 5.77
C ALA A 87 6.92 -1.22 4.86
N LEU A 88 7.04 -1.99 3.78
CA LEU A 88 5.95 -2.38 2.91
C LEU A 88 5.92 -3.91 2.77
N ASP A 89 4.72 -4.47 2.87
CA ASP A 89 4.41 -5.85 2.52
C ASP A 89 3.31 -5.89 1.47
N ALA A 90 3.43 -6.84 0.53
CA ALA A 90 2.46 -7.04 -0.54
C ALA A 90 2.08 -8.52 -0.60
N GLN A 91 0.78 -8.79 -0.57
CA GLN A 91 0.24 -10.14 -0.61
C GLN A 91 -0.87 -10.27 -1.64
N LEU A 92 -0.96 -11.45 -2.26
CA LEU A 92 -2.07 -11.83 -3.09
C LEU A 92 -2.90 -12.90 -2.39
N LEU A 93 -4.21 -12.69 -2.32
CA LEU A 93 -5.14 -13.59 -1.64
C LEU A 93 -6.40 -13.80 -2.47
N SER A 94 -7.14 -14.86 -2.16
CA SER A 94 -8.48 -15.10 -2.69
C SER A 94 -9.52 -14.55 -1.72
N THR A 95 -10.47 -13.75 -2.21
CA THR A 95 -11.57 -13.25 -1.38
C THR A 95 -12.59 -14.37 -1.17
N PRO A 96 -12.84 -14.83 0.07
CA PRO A 96 -13.75 -15.96 0.29
C PRO A 96 -15.15 -15.69 -0.28
N LYS A 97 -15.82 -16.75 -0.78
CA LYS A 97 -17.19 -16.62 -1.31
C LYS A 97 -18.13 -16.04 -0.25
N GLY A 98 -18.96 -15.09 -0.65
CA GLY A 98 -19.89 -14.38 0.25
C GLY A 98 -19.29 -13.15 0.94
N TYR A 99 -17.98 -12.91 0.83
CA TYR A 99 -17.34 -11.70 1.33
C TYR A 99 -17.20 -10.66 0.22
N LEU A 100 -17.49 -9.40 0.53
CA LEU A 100 -17.24 -8.26 -0.37
C LEU A 100 -15.78 -7.79 -0.31
N VAL A 101 -15.12 -8.02 0.83
CA VAL A 101 -13.74 -7.67 1.12
C VAL A 101 -13.13 -8.84 1.88
N ALA A 102 -11.91 -9.23 1.52
CA ALA A 102 -11.22 -10.29 2.24
C ALA A 102 -11.02 -9.94 3.73
N PRO A 103 -11.13 -10.91 4.67
CA PRO A 103 -10.84 -10.70 6.08
C PRO A 103 -9.43 -10.12 6.31
N VAL A 104 -9.27 -9.29 7.35
CA VAL A 104 -8.01 -8.57 7.64
C VAL A 104 -6.89 -9.55 8.04
N ASP A 105 -7.26 -10.60 8.75
CA ASP A 105 -6.40 -11.66 9.26
C ASP A 105 -6.14 -12.79 8.25
N LEU A 106 -6.81 -12.76 7.10
CA LEU A 106 -6.57 -13.74 6.04
C LEU A 106 -5.15 -13.58 5.48
N ALA A 107 -4.36 -14.66 5.57
CA ALA A 107 -3.04 -14.72 4.97
C ALA A 107 -3.13 -14.91 3.45
N GLY A 108 -2.22 -14.28 2.71
CA GLY A 108 -2.02 -14.49 1.27
C GLY A 108 -0.60 -14.89 0.93
N ASP A 109 -0.33 -15.12 -0.36
CA ASP A 109 1.02 -15.35 -0.84
C ASP A 109 1.79 -14.04 -0.88
N LYS A 110 3.00 -14.06 -0.33
CA LYS A 110 3.88 -12.90 -0.38
C LYS A 110 4.38 -12.66 -1.81
N LEU A 111 4.29 -11.41 -2.25
CA LEU A 111 4.77 -10.96 -3.55
C LEU A 111 6.17 -10.36 -3.45
N SER A 112 6.94 -10.46 -4.52
CA SER A 112 8.24 -9.79 -4.61
C SER A 112 8.07 -8.31 -4.93
N THR A 113 8.92 -7.49 -4.32
CA THR A 113 8.94 -6.04 -4.54
C THR A 113 10.33 -5.58 -4.97
N VAL A 114 10.37 -4.59 -5.85
CA VAL A 114 11.61 -3.97 -6.34
C VAL A 114 11.49 -2.46 -6.22
N ALA A 115 12.50 -1.80 -5.64
CA ALA A 115 12.51 -0.34 -5.54
C ALA A 115 12.43 0.30 -6.95
N SER A 116 11.60 1.33 -7.09
CA SER A 116 11.46 2.05 -8.35
C SER A 116 11.51 3.56 -8.14
N LYS A 117 12.25 4.26 -8.99
CA LYS A 117 12.34 5.73 -8.95
C LYS A 117 11.06 6.43 -9.41
N ARG A 118 10.25 5.74 -10.23
CA ARG A 118 8.96 6.17 -10.78
C ARG A 118 8.20 4.97 -11.35
N SER A 119 6.94 5.11 -11.72
CA SER A 119 6.21 4.06 -12.43
C SER A 119 6.90 3.74 -13.77
N PRO A 120 7.29 2.48 -14.03
CA PRO A 120 7.75 2.09 -15.34
C PRO A 120 6.59 2.07 -16.34
N SER A 121 6.90 2.19 -17.63
CA SER A 121 5.90 2.15 -18.70
C SER A 121 5.17 0.82 -18.82
N HIS A 122 5.73 -0.27 -18.26
CA HIS A 122 5.12 -1.59 -18.26
C HIS A 122 4.29 -1.90 -17.01
N ALA A 123 4.21 -0.98 -16.05
CA ALA A 123 3.31 -1.18 -14.92
C ALA A 123 1.86 -1.25 -15.42
N ALA A 124 1.11 -2.25 -14.95
CA ALA A 124 -0.29 -2.43 -15.27
C ALA A 124 -1.13 -1.23 -14.79
N PHE A 125 -0.84 -0.73 -13.59
CA PHE A 125 -1.42 0.46 -12.99
C PHE A 125 -0.55 0.98 -11.84
N SER A 126 -0.93 2.13 -11.28
CA SER A 126 -0.25 2.74 -10.14
C SER A 126 -1.20 2.98 -8.96
N VAL A 127 -0.68 2.80 -7.75
CA VAL A 127 -1.22 3.31 -6.48
C VAL A 127 -0.43 4.56 -6.12
N GLY A 128 -1.09 5.71 -6.09
CA GLY A 128 -0.45 7.02 -6.05
C GLY A 128 0.03 7.48 -7.44
N ARG A 129 0.82 8.55 -7.47
CA ARG A 129 1.19 9.21 -8.73
C ARG A 129 2.37 8.52 -9.42
N ALA A 130 2.33 8.45 -10.75
CA ALA A 130 3.27 7.70 -11.56
C ALA A 130 4.70 8.30 -11.55
N GLU A 131 4.83 9.60 -11.32
CA GLU A 131 6.11 10.31 -11.27
C GLU A 131 6.85 10.16 -9.93
N MET A 132 6.18 9.63 -8.90
CA MET A 132 6.73 9.50 -7.56
C MET A 132 7.54 8.22 -7.40
N ALA A 133 8.57 8.26 -6.56
CA ALA A 133 9.31 7.07 -6.16
C ALA A 133 8.44 6.11 -5.33
N GLY A 134 8.76 4.83 -5.40
CA GLY A 134 7.94 3.76 -4.84
C GLY A 134 8.58 2.39 -4.99
N VAL A 135 7.74 1.37 -5.07
CA VAL A 135 8.12 0.00 -5.44
C VAL A 135 7.27 -0.53 -6.56
N LEU A 136 7.83 -1.46 -7.31
CA LEU A 136 7.13 -2.32 -8.25
C LEU A 136 6.81 -3.64 -7.56
N VAL A 137 5.53 -3.95 -7.42
CA VAL A 137 5.02 -5.21 -6.91
C VAL A 137 4.76 -6.14 -8.09
N HIS A 138 5.45 -7.27 -8.11
CA HIS A 138 5.31 -8.26 -9.19
C HIS A 138 4.27 -9.31 -8.83
N MET A 139 3.29 -9.51 -9.71
CA MET A 139 2.18 -10.45 -9.57
C MET A 139 2.25 -11.50 -10.68
N PRO A 140 2.72 -12.72 -10.38
CA PRO A 140 2.79 -13.78 -11.39
C PRO A 140 1.40 -14.14 -11.93
N ALA A 141 1.29 -14.26 -13.26
CA ALA A 141 0.04 -14.54 -13.96
C ALA A 141 -0.64 -15.82 -13.46
N ALA A 142 0.16 -16.86 -13.23
CA ALA A 142 -0.28 -18.15 -12.73
C ALA A 142 -0.94 -18.02 -11.34
N LEU A 143 -0.32 -17.23 -10.46
CA LEU A 143 -0.83 -17.02 -9.10
C LEU A 143 -2.13 -16.19 -9.11
N VAL A 144 -2.20 -15.14 -9.93
CA VAL A 144 -3.43 -14.35 -10.10
C VAL A 144 -4.57 -15.22 -10.64
N THR A 145 -4.28 -16.05 -11.65
CA THR A 145 -5.26 -16.98 -12.24
C THR A 145 -5.73 -18.01 -11.23
N GLU A 146 -4.82 -18.61 -10.45
CA GLU A 146 -5.17 -19.55 -9.37
C GLU A 146 -6.09 -18.90 -8.34
N ARG A 147 -5.74 -17.69 -7.87
CA ARG A 147 -6.51 -16.98 -6.84
C ARG A 147 -7.89 -16.57 -7.32
N LEU A 148 -8.00 -16.15 -8.58
CA LEU A 148 -9.28 -15.89 -9.25
C LEU A 148 -10.11 -17.16 -9.42
N ALA A 149 -9.50 -18.28 -9.85
CA ALA A 149 -10.21 -19.55 -10.06
C ALA A 149 -10.81 -20.12 -8.76
N ALA A 150 -10.14 -19.90 -7.62
CA ALA A 150 -10.60 -20.41 -6.33
C ALA A 150 -11.93 -19.80 -5.86
N THR A 151 -12.16 -18.51 -6.10
CA THR A 151 -13.29 -17.77 -5.48
C THR A 151 -14.05 -16.83 -6.42
N GLY A 152 -13.54 -16.59 -7.63
CA GLY A 152 -14.02 -15.58 -8.55
C GLY A 152 -13.45 -14.18 -8.29
N GLN A 153 -12.61 -13.99 -7.27
CA GLN A 153 -11.99 -12.71 -6.95
C GLN A 153 -10.57 -12.91 -6.39
N ALA A 154 -9.66 -12.02 -6.76
CA ALA A 154 -8.35 -11.93 -6.16
C ALA A 154 -8.20 -10.56 -5.52
N THR A 155 -7.49 -10.48 -4.40
CA THR A 155 -7.19 -9.22 -3.71
C THR A 155 -5.69 -9.07 -3.57
N LEU A 156 -5.16 -7.96 -4.10
CA LEU A 156 -3.82 -7.48 -3.77
C LEU A 156 -3.94 -6.64 -2.49
N ARG A 157 -3.35 -7.14 -1.40
CA ARG A 157 -3.23 -6.43 -0.13
C ARG A 157 -1.86 -5.78 -0.03
N LEU A 158 -1.87 -4.47 0.12
CA LEU A 158 -0.68 -3.66 0.39
C LEU A 158 -0.73 -3.22 1.84
N ARG A 159 0.34 -3.47 2.61
CA ARG A 159 0.46 -3.03 4.01
C ARG A 159 1.68 -2.15 4.15
N GLU A 160 1.46 -0.92 4.57
CA GLU A 160 2.49 0.08 4.75
C GLU A 160 2.57 0.50 6.20
N ILE A 161 3.73 0.38 6.83
CA ILE A 161 3.98 0.88 8.19
C ILE A 161 4.67 2.23 8.09
N ARG A 162 4.15 3.23 8.79
CA ARG A 162 4.69 4.60 8.82
C ARG A 162 4.81 5.11 10.24
N ASP A 163 5.66 6.10 10.44
CA ASP A 163 5.64 6.91 11.66
C ASP A 163 4.28 7.60 11.80
N LEU A 164 3.75 7.63 13.01
CA LEU A 164 2.54 8.40 13.30
C LEU A 164 2.88 9.90 13.24
N PRO A 165 2.23 10.70 12.37
CA PRO A 165 2.53 12.13 12.25
C PRO A 165 2.32 12.87 13.56
N ALA A 166 3.14 13.90 13.81
CA ALA A 166 3.00 14.74 14.98
C ALA A 166 1.59 15.37 15.05
N PRO A 167 1.03 15.61 16.26
CA PRO A 167 -0.24 16.29 16.38
C PRO A 167 -0.20 17.70 15.79
N LEU A 168 -1.30 18.08 15.15
CA LEU A 168 -1.60 19.44 14.74
C LEU A 168 -1.96 20.30 15.97
N SER A 169 -2.13 21.60 15.77
CA SER A 169 -2.44 22.56 16.84
C SER A 169 -3.74 22.28 17.61
N ASP A 170 -4.69 21.55 17.00
CA ASP A 170 -5.95 21.13 17.60
C ASP A 170 -5.89 19.72 18.24
N GLY A 171 -4.68 19.18 18.38
CA GLY A 171 -4.39 17.85 18.95
C GLY A 171 -4.72 16.67 18.02
N THR A 172 -5.26 16.93 16.83
CA THR A 172 -5.53 15.86 15.85
C THR A 172 -4.28 15.49 15.07
N ARG A 173 -4.32 14.37 14.36
CA ARG A 173 -3.27 13.91 13.45
C ARG A 173 -3.90 13.69 12.08
N GLU A 174 -3.13 13.87 11.02
CA GLU A 174 -3.57 13.64 9.64
C GLU A 174 -2.63 12.65 8.96
N VAL A 175 -3.18 11.55 8.44
CA VAL A 175 -2.46 10.50 7.72
C VAL A 175 -2.99 10.45 6.28
N LEU A 176 -2.07 10.30 5.32
CA LEU A 176 -2.39 10.20 3.90
C LEU A 176 -2.30 8.75 3.42
N ALA A 177 -3.31 8.25 2.72
CA ALA A 177 -3.24 7.00 1.96
C ALA A 177 -3.30 7.30 0.46
N ARG A 178 -2.40 6.69 -0.31
CA ARG A 178 -2.35 6.84 -1.76
C ARG A 178 -3.48 6.05 -2.40
N LEU A 179 -4.19 6.68 -3.34
CA LEU A 179 -5.23 6.01 -4.10
C LEU A 179 -4.72 5.64 -5.49
N GLY A 180 -5.23 4.53 -6.02
CA GLY A 180 -4.87 4.09 -7.36
C GLY A 180 -5.68 4.72 -8.47
N ALA A 181 -5.10 4.70 -9.67
CA ALA A 181 -5.76 4.99 -10.93
C ALA A 181 -5.34 3.99 -12.00
N PHE A 182 -6.24 3.71 -12.92
CA PHE A 182 -5.99 2.85 -14.08
C PHE A 182 -6.39 3.59 -15.36
N LYS A 183 -5.44 3.75 -16.29
CA LYS A 183 -5.64 4.46 -17.56
C LYS A 183 -6.25 5.87 -17.36
N GLY A 184 -5.75 6.61 -16.37
CA GLY A 184 -6.23 7.95 -16.04
C GLY A 184 -7.61 8.00 -15.37
N ARG A 185 -8.19 6.85 -15.01
CA ARG A 185 -9.47 6.78 -14.28
C ARG A 185 -9.22 6.39 -12.83
N PRO A 186 -9.83 7.09 -11.85
CA PRO A 186 -9.71 6.71 -10.45
C PRO A 186 -10.28 5.31 -10.22
N LEU A 187 -9.59 4.49 -9.42
CA LEU A 187 -10.16 3.24 -8.93
C LEU A 187 -11.33 3.55 -7.97
N VAL A 188 -12.40 2.77 -8.06
CA VAL A 188 -13.54 2.90 -7.15
C VAL A 188 -13.09 2.65 -5.71
N LEU A 189 -13.54 3.48 -4.77
CA LEU A 189 -13.20 3.37 -3.36
C LEU A 189 -14.38 2.77 -2.59
N GLY A 190 -14.11 1.67 -1.88
CA GLY A 190 -15.06 0.97 -1.02
C GLY A 190 -14.96 1.41 0.43
N LEU A 191 -14.62 0.49 1.32
CA LEU A 191 -14.68 0.68 2.76
C LEU A 191 -13.48 1.48 3.30
N LEU A 192 -13.74 2.44 4.19
CA LEU A 192 -12.72 3.13 4.97
C LEU A 192 -12.84 2.71 6.44
N GLU A 193 -11.76 2.22 7.03
CA GLU A 193 -11.73 1.77 8.43
C GLU A 193 -10.64 2.48 9.22
N LEU A 194 -10.91 2.74 10.50
CA LEU A 194 -9.92 3.24 11.45
C LEU A 194 -10.02 2.46 12.77
N THR A 195 -8.88 1.93 13.18
CA THR A 195 -8.70 1.30 14.50
C THR A 195 -7.50 1.93 15.19
N SER A 196 -7.60 2.11 16.51
CA SER A 196 -6.60 2.82 17.30
C SER A 196 -6.57 2.30 18.71
N ASP A 197 -5.39 2.21 19.31
CA ASP A 197 -5.19 2.04 20.75
C ASP A 197 -5.34 3.37 21.52
N GLU A 198 -5.14 4.51 20.86
CA GLU A 198 -5.43 5.84 21.38
C GLU A 198 -6.94 6.18 21.30
N PRO A 199 -7.51 6.95 22.25
CA PRO A 199 -8.90 7.39 22.20
C PRO A 199 -9.18 8.29 21.00
N ILE A 200 -10.16 7.91 20.17
CA ILE A 200 -10.60 8.68 19.01
C ILE A 200 -12.01 9.21 19.24
N ALA A 201 -12.13 10.51 19.39
CA ALA A 201 -13.42 11.20 19.53
C ALA A 201 -13.82 11.95 18.24
N ARG A 202 -12.85 12.22 17.35
CA ARG A 202 -13.09 12.84 16.05
C ARG A 202 -12.41 12.03 14.95
N THR A 203 -13.09 11.88 13.84
CA THR A 203 -12.55 11.27 12.62
C THR A 203 -13.19 11.95 11.41
N GLU A 204 -12.37 12.36 10.46
CA GLU A 204 -12.80 12.94 9.19
C GLU A 204 -11.91 12.40 8.08
N ALA A 205 -12.52 11.81 7.06
CA ALA A 205 -11.84 11.44 5.83
C ALA A 205 -12.30 12.33 4.68
N ARG A 206 -11.36 12.70 3.81
CA ARG A 206 -11.61 13.51 2.61
C ARG A 206 -10.64 13.13 1.51
N PHE A 207 -11.03 13.37 0.27
CA PHE A 207 -10.05 13.41 -0.80
C PHE A 207 -9.15 14.63 -0.64
N CYS A 208 -7.87 14.46 -0.93
CA CYS A 208 -6.89 15.52 -0.90
C CYS A 208 -5.99 15.45 -2.14
N GLY A 209 -5.58 16.60 -2.65
CA GLY A 209 -4.93 16.72 -3.95
C GLY A 209 -5.21 18.10 -4.55
N ILE A 210 -4.54 18.42 -5.65
CA ILE A 210 -4.73 19.71 -6.35
C ILE A 210 -6.15 19.82 -6.93
N GLU A 211 -6.69 18.69 -7.38
CA GLU A 211 -8.01 18.61 -8.04
C GLU A 211 -9.12 18.12 -7.09
N ALA A 212 -8.76 17.85 -5.83
CA ALA A 212 -9.67 17.26 -4.86
C ALA A 212 -10.81 18.22 -4.54
N ARG A 213 -12.04 17.76 -4.74
CA ARG A 213 -13.24 18.50 -4.35
C ARG A 213 -13.55 18.26 -2.87
N PRO A 214 -14.00 19.29 -2.13
CA PRO A 214 -14.40 19.13 -0.74
C PRO A 214 -15.53 18.10 -0.63
N SER A 215 -15.24 16.93 -0.08
CA SER A 215 -16.20 15.88 0.20
C SER A 215 -15.80 15.16 1.47
N ARG A 216 -16.77 14.89 2.34
CA ARG A 216 -16.57 14.09 3.53
C ARG A 216 -16.86 12.65 3.20
N LEU A 217 -15.91 11.78 3.53
CA LEU A 217 -16.02 10.36 3.41
C LEU A 217 -16.32 9.79 4.80
N PHE A 218 -17.19 8.79 4.82
CA PHE A 218 -17.50 8.08 6.04
C PHE A 218 -16.35 7.12 6.38
N VAL A 219 -16.07 6.97 7.67
CA VAL A 219 -15.04 6.06 8.20
C VAL A 219 -15.69 5.15 9.23
N ALA A 220 -15.59 3.84 9.02
CA ALA A 220 -15.95 2.85 10.01
C ALA A 220 -14.87 2.86 11.11
N ALA A 221 -15.14 3.59 12.19
CA ALA A 221 -14.30 3.57 13.38
C ALA A 221 -14.81 2.48 14.34
N SER A 222 -13.91 1.66 14.88
CA SER A 222 -14.27 0.67 15.92
C SER A 222 -14.54 1.31 17.30
N ALA A 223 -14.75 2.63 17.39
CA ALA A 223 -15.15 3.28 18.62
C ALA A 223 -16.58 2.86 19.01
N PRO A 224 -16.88 2.65 20.31
CA PRO A 224 -18.23 2.32 20.73
C PRO A 224 -19.15 3.53 20.45
N GLY A 225 -20.04 3.41 19.47
CA GLY A 225 -21.25 4.21 19.45
C GLY A 225 -21.76 4.74 18.11
N ARG A 226 -20.99 4.83 17.02
CA ARG A 226 -21.52 5.30 15.72
C ARG A 226 -20.78 4.71 14.52
N GLY A 227 -21.28 3.57 14.02
CA GLY A 227 -20.95 3.04 12.70
C GLY A 227 -22.07 3.37 11.70
N GLY A 228 -21.74 4.04 10.61
CA GLY A 228 -22.52 4.13 9.38
C GLY A 228 -21.81 3.38 8.23
N VAL A 229 -22.23 3.58 6.98
CA VAL A 229 -21.55 3.03 5.78
C VAL A 229 -21.27 4.20 4.85
N ALA A 230 -20.09 4.23 4.22
CA ALA A 230 -19.73 5.30 3.28
C ALA A 230 -20.52 5.21 2.00
N PRO A 231 -20.99 6.34 1.42
CA PRO A 231 -21.48 6.34 0.06
C PRO A 231 -20.33 5.90 -0.86
N PRO A 232 -20.47 4.78 -1.59
CA PRO A 232 -19.38 4.15 -2.36
C PRO A 232 -19.00 4.92 -3.66
N LEU A 233 -19.50 6.14 -3.85
CA LEU A 233 -19.52 6.83 -5.14
C LEU A 233 -19.25 8.33 -5.00
N ALA A 234 -18.24 8.71 -4.21
CA ALA A 234 -17.78 10.09 -4.20
C ALA A 234 -16.88 10.33 -5.43
N ASP A 235 -17.25 11.31 -6.25
CA ASP A 235 -16.45 11.74 -7.41
C ASP A 235 -15.07 12.22 -6.95
N ARG A 236 -14.02 11.71 -7.59
CA ARG A 236 -12.62 12.09 -7.34
C ARG A 236 -11.81 12.12 -8.62
N SER A 237 -10.71 12.85 -8.61
CA SER A 237 -9.70 12.78 -9.66
C SER A 237 -8.85 11.51 -9.54
N ALA A 238 -8.24 11.10 -10.66
CA ALA A 238 -7.23 10.04 -10.70
C ALA A 238 -5.99 10.34 -9.85
N ASN A 239 -5.71 11.62 -9.59
CA ASN A 239 -4.55 12.08 -8.81
C ASN A 239 -4.90 12.43 -7.36
N ASP A 240 -6.16 12.25 -6.95
CA ASP A 240 -6.56 12.48 -5.57
C ASP A 240 -6.08 11.33 -4.68
N ASP A 241 -5.61 11.70 -3.49
CA ASP A 241 -5.30 10.81 -2.39
C ASP A 241 -6.39 10.86 -1.32
N LEU A 242 -6.27 10.00 -0.32
CA LEU A 242 -7.13 10.01 0.86
C LEU A 242 -6.39 10.63 2.04
N CYS A 243 -6.95 11.69 2.62
CA CYS A 243 -6.46 12.25 3.87
C CYS A 243 -7.44 11.89 5.00
N LEU A 244 -6.92 11.23 6.04
CA LEU A 244 -7.65 10.86 7.25
C LEU A 244 -7.15 11.70 8.42
N LYS A 245 -8.02 12.54 8.98
CA LYS A 245 -7.78 13.32 10.18
C LYS A 245 -8.49 12.68 11.37
N PHE A 246 -7.78 12.44 12.47
CA PHE A 246 -8.36 11.83 13.68
C PHE A 246 -7.71 12.36 14.96
N GLY A 247 -8.39 12.24 16.10
CA GLY A 247 -7.82 12.65 17.39
C GLY A 247 -8.85 12.82 18.51
N PRO A 248 -8.46 13.47 19.63
CA PRO A 248 -9.33 13.71 20.76
C PRO A 248 -10.44 14.70 20.40
N ALA A 249 -11.45 14.84 21.27
CA ALA A 249 -12.49 15.86 21.12
C ALA A 249 -11.82 17.25 21.10
N GLN A 250 -12.40 18.21 20.38
CA GLN A 250 -11.85 19.56 20.41
C GLN A 250 -11.97 20.06 21.85
N THR A 251 -10.84 20.33 22.50
CA THR A 251 -10.87 21.08 23.75
C THR A 251 -11.45 22.43 23.37
N GLN A 252 -12.69 22.70 23.78
CA GLN A 252 -13.28 24.02 23.64
C GLN A 252 -12.25 24.99 24.20
N PRO A 253 -11.77 25.99 23.43
CA PRO A 253 -10.82 26.94 23.97
C PRO A 253 -11.44 27.48 25.24
N ALA A 254 -10.77 27.28 26.37
CA ALA A 254 -11.25 27.71 27.67
C ALA A 254 -11.67 29.16 27.50
N ALA A 255 -12.99 29.42 27.58
CA ALA A 255 -13.56 30.71 27.22
C ALA A 255 -12.72 31.76 27.92
N SER A 256 -11.98 32.55 27.15
CA SER A 256 -11.05 33.53 27.69
C SER A 256 -11.83 34.34 28.70
N ALA A 257 -11.51 34.16 29.98
CA ALA A 257 -12.20 34.85 31.06
C ALA A 257 -11.99 36.33 30.75
N SER A 258 -13.03 36.95 30.18
CA SER A 258 -13.06 38.36 29.87
C SER A 258 -12.95 39.06 31.21
N ALA A 259 -11.73 39.49 31.53
CA ALA A 259 -11.44 40.28 32.70
C ALA A 259 -12.24 41.57 32.56
N ARG A 260 -13.44 41.58 33.15
CA ARG A 260 -14.16 42.81 33.45
C ARG A 260 -13.25 43.61 34.38
N ARG A 261 -12.65 44.66 33.83
CA ARG A 261 -12.15 45.80 34.61
C ARG A 261 -13.29 46.79 34.77
#